data_AF-A0A536A099-F1
#
_entry.id   AF-A0A536A099-F1
#
_cell.length_a   1.000
_cell.length_b   1.000
_cell.length_c   1.000
_cell.angle_alpha   90.00
_cell.angle_beta   90.00
_cell.angle_gamma   90.00
#
_symmetry.space_group_name_H-M   'P 1'
#
loop_
_entity.id
_entity.type
_entity.pdbx_description
1 polymer ?
#
loop_
_entity_poly.entity_id
_entity_poly.type
_entity_poly.pdbx_seq_one_letter_code
_entity_poly.pdbx_strand_id
1 'polypeptide(L)'
;MKKALIVLEKEWLELRLQPTLLLATMILPPLITAFAVAAFFAVGKVSSGVTLPSTPLPPEFASLSMLEVGQALVGRQFSIVFLLLPIFIPSVLASYAIVGEKRERTLEPVLATPIRTRELLLGKILAALIPALGVTIASATLFVVGILAFAVTDRVRDIVVTPGWILAVLVDTPLL
;
A
#
# COMPACT_ATOMS: atom_id res chain seq x y z
N MET A 1 -23.73 16.88 -7.27
CA MET A 1 -23.26 15.52 -7.65
C MET A 1 -22.78 15.43 -9.10
N LYS A 2 -23.60 15.69 -10.15
CA LYS A 2 -23.15 15.63 -11.56
C LYS A 2 -21.89 16.46 -11.87
N LYS A 3 -21.77 17.66 -11.28
CA LYS A 3 -20.58 18.52 -11.46
C LYS A 3 -19.29 17.94 -10.85
N ALA A 4 -19.40 17.22 -9.72
CA ALA A 4 -18.24 16.58 -9.08
C ALA A 4 -17.71 15.37 -9.89
N LEU A 5 -18.61 14.62 -10.54
CA LEU A 5 -18.23 13.52 -11.45
C LEU A 5 -17.46 14.04 -12.67
N ILE A 6 -17.86 15.19 -13.23
CA ILE A 6 -17.16 15.81 -14.36
C ILE A 6 -15.74 16.23 -13.97
N VAL A 7 -15.57 16.79 -12.76
CA VAL A 7 -14.25 17.12 -12.22
C VAL A 7 -13.41 15.86 -12.05
N LEU A 8 -14.00 14.78 -11.52
CA LEU A 8 -13.32 13.50 -11.36
C LEU A 8 -12.88 12.88 -12.70
N GLU A 9 -13.72 12.92 -13.72
CA GLU A 9 -13.36 12.45 -15.07
C GLU A 9 -12.21 13.26 -15.68
N LYS A 10 -12.23 14.59 -15.52
CA LYS A 10 -11.15 15.47 -15.97
C LYS A 10 -9.83 15.15 -15.27
N GLU A 11 -9.83 15.03 -13.94
CA GLU A 11 -8.64 14.68 -13.14
C GLU A 11 -8.10 13.29 -13.50
N TRP A 12 -9.00 12.31 -13.72
CA TRP A 12 -8.60 10.97 -14.14
C TRP A 12 -7.92 10.97 -15.52
N LEU A 13 -8.39 11.80 -16.45
CA LEU A 13 -7.75 11.99 -17.74
C LEU A 13 -6.38 12.68 -17.59
N GLU A 14 -6.26 13.70 -16.75
CA GLU A 14 -4.99 14.38 -16.49
C GLU A 14 -3.96 13.47 -15.83
N LEU A 15 -4.38 12.63 -14.87
CA LEU A 15 -3.53 11.61 -14.27
C LEU A 15 -3.03 10.61 -15.33
N ARG A 16 -3.93 10.11 -16.19
CA ARG A 16 -3.56 9.21 -17.30
C ARG A 16 -2.60 9.84 -18.30
N LEU A 17 -2.65 11.16 -18.47
CA LEU A 17 -1.74 11.91 -19.32
C LEU A 17 -0.37 12.15 -18.67
N GLN A 18 -0.22 11.90 -17.35
CA GLN A 18 1.05 11.93 -16.63
C GLN A 18 1.52 10.52 -16.24
N PRO A 19 1.93 9.69 -17.23
CA PRO A 19 2.27 8.29 -16.99
C PRO A 19 3.41 8.13 -15.99
N THR A 20 4.40 9.02 -15.96
CA THR A 20 5.56 8.92 -15.07
C THR A 20 5.17 8.99 -13.59
N LEU A 21 4.25 9.88 -13.22
CA LEU A 21 3.77 10.00 -11.84
C LEU A 21 2.92 8.80 -11.46
N LEU A 22 1.93 8.49 -12.31
CA LEU A 22 1.01 7.38 -12.10
C LEU A 22 1.78 6.06 -11.93
N LEU A 23 2.74 5.82 -12.82
CA LEU A 23 3.56 4.61 -12.86
C LEU A 23 4.53 4.57 -11.67
N ALA A 24 5.13 5.68 -11.25
CA ALA A 24 5.96 5.73 -10.04
C ALA A 24 5.13 5.41 -8.77
N THR A 25 3.93 5.97 -8.64
CA THR A 25 3.06 5.72 -7.46
C THR A 25 2.38 4.35 -7.47
N MET A 26 2.01 3.82 -8.65
CA MET A 26 1.35 2.51 -8.75
C MET A 26 2.32 1.33 -8.71
N ILE A 27 3.57 1.48 -9.14
CA ILE A 27 4.55 0.37 -9.16
C ILE A 27 5.19 0.14 -7.79
N LEU A 28 5.37 1.20 -6.99
CA LEU A 28 6.10 1.10 -5.73
C LEU A 28 5.49 0.06 -4.76
N PRO A 29 4.17 0.03 -4.49
CA PRO A 29 3.59 -0.96 -3.56
C PRO A 29 3.70 -2.41 -4.08
N PRO A 30 3.39 -2.73 -5.35
CA PRO A 30 3.65 -4.06 -5.92
C PRO A 30 5.11 -4.46 -5.89
N LEU A 31 6.05 -3.52 -6.12
CA LEU A 31 7.48 -3.80 -6.08
C LEU A 31 7.95 -4.18 -4.67
N ILE A 32 7.51 -3.44 -3.65
CA ILE A 32 7.76 -3.76 -2.24
C ILE A 32 7.13 -5.11 -1.89
N THR A 33 5.92 -5.38 -2.38
CA THR A 33 5.24 -6.67 -2.21
C THR A 33 6.06 -7.82 -2.80
N ALA A 34 6.49 -7.69 -4.06
CA ALA A 34 7.25 -8.70 -4.75
C ALA A 34 8.58 -8.97 -4.04
N PHE A 35 9.26 -7.92 -3.57
CA PHE A 35 10.47 -8.04 -2.78
C PHE A 35 10.22 -8.76 -1.45
N ALA A 36 9.16 -8.40 -0.72
CA ALA A 36 8.78 -9.04 0.54
C ALA A 36 8.49 -10.54 0.36
N VAL A 37 7.73 -10.91 -0.68
CA VAL A 37 7.42 -12.31 -1.00
C VAL A 37 8.67 -13.07 -1.42
N ALA A 38 9.55 -12.46 -2.23
CA ALA A 38 10.81 -13.08 -2.64
C ALA A 38 11.75 -13.32 -1.46
N ALA A 39 11.89 -12.34 -0.55
CA ALA A 39 12.67 -12.48 0.68
C ALA A 39 12.10 -13.58 1.59
N PHE A 40 10.77 -13.61 1.75
CA PHE A 40 10.07 -14.63 2.53
C PHE A 40 10.27 -16.04 1.95
N PHE A 41 10.20 -16.18 0.63
CA PHE A 41 10.47 -17.44 -0.07
C PHE A 41 11.93 -17.88 0.06
N ALA A 42 12.88 -16.95 -0.11
CA ALA A 42 14.30 -17.23 0.00
C ALA A 42 14.66 -17.76 1.39
N VAL A 43 14.14 -17.15 2.45
CA VAL A 43 14.36 -17.61 3.84
C VAL A 43 13.74 -18.98 4.10
N GLY A 44 12.53 -19.25 3.56
CA GLY A 44 11.92 -20.59 3.64
C GLY A 44 12.70 -21.69 2.93
N LYS A 45 13.61 -21.34 2.00
CA LYS A 45 14.46 -22.27 1.25
C LYS A 45 15.87 -22.40 1.81
N VAL A 46 16.39 -21.36 2.45
CA VAL A 46 17.76 -21.33 2.99
C VAL A 46 17.75 -21.83 4.43
N SER A 47 18.01 -23.14 4.60
CA SER A 47 18.08 -23.78 5.93
C SER A 47 19.34 -23.44 6.73
N SER A 48 20.30 -22.72 6.14
CA SER A 48 21.62 -22.47 6.71
C SER A 48 22.05 -21.02 6.43
N GLY A 49 21.77 -20.09 7.35
CA GLY A 49 22.24 -18.71 7.20
C GLY A 49 21.45 -17.63 7.92
N VAL A 50 20.30 -17.94 8.52
CA VAL A 50 19.55 -16.94 9.30
C VAL A 50 20.15 -16.83 10.70
N THR A 51 21.00 -15.82 10.89
CA THR A 51 21.44 -15.39 12.23
C THR A 51 20.27 -14.75 12.95
N LEU A 52 19.73 -15.43 13.95
CA LEU A 52 18.68 -14.86 14.80
C LEU A 52 19.23 -13.64 15.55
N PRO A 53 18.45 -12.56 15.68
CA PRO A 53 18.79 -11.47 16.59
C PRO A 53 18.88 -12.04 18.01
N SER A 54 19.89 -11.63 18.77
CA SER A 54 20.12 -12.02 20.17
C SER A 54 19.07 -11.45 21.16
N THR A 55 17.95 -10.94 20.66
CA THR A 55 16.82 -10.45 21.45
C THR A 55 15.97 -11.62 21.94
N PRO A 56 15.37 -11.53 23.15
CA PRO A 56 14.44 -12.54 23.64
C PRO A 56 13.33 -12.80 22.62
N LEU A 57 13.21 -14.04 22.15
CA LEU A 57 12.16 -14.42 21.23
C LEU A 57 10.81 -14.36 21.95
N PRO A 58 9.77 -13.76 21.34
CA PRO A 58 8.42 -13.82 21.89
C PRO A 58 7.95 -15.28 22.06
N PRO A 59 7.08 -15.58 23.05
CA PRO A 59 6.68 -16.95 23.39
C PRO A 59 6.00 -17.70 22.22
N GLU A 60 5.41 -16.96 21.29
CA GLU A 60 4.83 -17.44 20.03
C GLU A 60 5.87 -18.09 19.07
N PHE A 61 7.16 -17.74 19.18
CA PHE A 61 8.24 -18.34 18.39
C PHE A 61 8.98 -19.47 19.13
N ALA A 62 8.70 -19.70 20.42
CA ALA A 62 9.48 -20.60 21.27
C ALA A 62 9.31 -22.10 20.93
N SER A 63 8.26 -22.46 20.18
CA SER A 63 7.98 -23.84 19.75
C SER A 63 8.34 -24.14 18.29
N LEU A 64 8.91 -23.16 17.59
CA LEU A 64 9.20 -23.24 16.16
C LEU A 64 10.66 -23.65 15.91
N SER A 65 10.87 -24.35 14.80
CA SER A 65 12.20 -24.65 14.29
C SER A 65 12.93 -23.36 13.86
N MET A 66 14.27 -23.39 13.83
CA MET A 66 15.09 -22.22 13.49
C MET A 66 14.74 -21.61 12.12
N LEU A 67 14.34 -22.46 11.17
CA LEU A 67 13.89 -22.05 9.83
C LEU A 67 12.53 -21.35 9.87
N GLU A 68 11.58 -21.91 10.63
CA GLU A 68 10.25 -21.31 10.83
C GLU A 68 10.33 -19.95 11.52
N VAL A 69 11.21 -19.81 12.53
CA VAL A 69 11.42 -18.52 13.22
C VAL A 69 11.99 -17.48 12.25
N GLY A 70 12.99 -17.85 11.45
CA GLY A 70 13.58 -16.94 10.46
C GLY A 70 12.55 -16.45 9.44
N GLN A 71 11.74 -17.38 8.90
CA GLN A 71 10.71 -17.06 7.92
C GLN A 71 9.59 -16.21 8.53
N ALA A 72 9.14 -16.54 9.74
CA ALA A 72 8.09 -15.81 10.44
C ALA A 72 8.53 -14.39 10.85
N LEU A 73 9.79 -14.20 11.25
CA LEU A 73 10.34 -12.89 11.59
C LEU A 73 10.34 -11.96 10.37
N VAL A 74 10.82 -12.45 9.22
CA VAL A 74 10.83 -11.69 7.97
C VAL A 74 9.41 -11.37 7.51
N GLY A 75 8.51 -12.35 7.54
CA GLY A 75 7.11 -12.13 7.18
C GLY A 75 6.44 -11.08 8.07
N ARG A 76 6.67 -11.13 9.40
CA ARG A 76 6.11 -10.16 10.35
C ARG A 76 6.69 -8.76 10.16
N GLN A 77 8.00 -8.65 9.90
CA GLN A 77 8.64 -7.37 9.62
C GLN A 77 8.02 -6.70 8.39
N PHE A 78 7.84 -7.45 7.30
CA PHE A 78 7.19 -6.92 6.09
C PHE A 78 5.71 -6.62 6.30
N SER A 79 5.00 -7.41 7.10
CA SER A 79 3.59 -7.14 7.44
C SER A 79 3.42 -5.77 8.10
N ILE A 80 4.33 -5.38 9.00
CA ILE A 80 4.34 -4.05 9.61
C ILE A 80 4.62 -2.96 8.57
N VAL A 81 5.59 -3.17 7.67
CA VAL A 81 5.88 -2.22 6.57
C VAL A 81 4.67 -2.02 5.67
N PHE A 82 3.87 -3.06 5.43
CA PHE A 82 2.64 -2.98 4.65
C PHE A 82 1.59 -2.04 5.24
N LEU A 83 1.52 -1.94 6.57
CA LEU A 83 0.62 -0.99 7.24
C LEU A 83 1.06 0.47 7.03
N LEU A 84 2.30 0.72 6.61
CA LEU A 84 2.79 2.07 6.31
C LEU A 84 2.54 2.47 4.84
N LEU A 85 2.35 1.50 3.93
CA LEU A 85 2.12 1.78 2.50
C LEU A 85 0.92 2.69 2.19
N PRO A 86 -0.27 2.52 2.79
CA PRO A 86 -1.41 3.36 2.47
C PRO A 86 -1.21 4.84 2.83
N ILE A 87 -0.23 5.18 3.67
CA ILE A 87 0.07 6.58 4.03
C ILE A 87 0.83 7.29 2.90
N PHE A 88 1.70 6.59 2.19
CA PHE A 88 2.59 7.21 1.20
C PHE A 88 1.86 7.64 -0.08
N ILE A 89 0.95 6.81 -0.58
CA ILE A 89 0.33 7.03 -1.89
C ILE A 89 -0.57 8.28 -1.91
N PRO A 90 -1.52 8.46 -0.96
CA PRO A 90 -2.36 9.66 -0.90
C PRO A 90 -1.53 10.92 -0.62
N SER A 91 -0.49 10.82 0.22
CA SER A 91 0.39 11.97 0.51
C SER A 91 1.12 12.47 -0.73
N VAL A 92 1.63 11.57 -1.57
CA VAL A 92 2.30 11.96 -2.82
C VAL A 92 1.28 12.53 -3.81
N LEU A 93 0.16 11.84 -4.03
CA LEU A 93 -0.89 12.32 -4.95
C LEU A 93 -1.46 13.69 -4.53
N ALA A 94 -1.70 13.92 -3.25
CA ALA A 94 -2.18 15.20 -2.73
C ALA A 94 -1.18 16.34 -2.97
N SER A 95 0.12 16.08 -2.74
CA SER A 95 1.18 17.05 -3.02
C SER A 95 1.24 17.40 -4.52
N TYR A 96 1.13 16.39 -5.38
CA TYR A 96 1.11 16.61 -6.83
C TYR A 96 -0.14 17.35 -7.32
N ALA A 97 -1.32 17.08 -6.76
CA ALA A 97 -2.53 17.83 -7.10
C ALA A 97 -2.34 19.34 -6.81
N ILE A 98 -1.74 19.68 -5.67
CA ILE A 98 -1.47 21.09 -5.28
C ILE A 98 -0.41 21.73 -6.20
N VAL A 99 0.68 21.02 -6.50
CA VAL A 99 1.78 21.53 -7.34
C VAL A 99 1.37 21.63 -8.81
N GLY A 100 0.55 20.69 -9.30
CA GLY A 100 -0.03 20.71 -10.64
C GLY A 100 -0.93 21.91 -10.88
N GLU A 101 -1.81 22.22 -9.92
CA GLU A 101 -2.65 23.44 -9.93
C GLU A 101 -1.80 24.72 -10.07
N LYS A 102 -0.66 24.76 -9.38
CA LYS A 102 0.25 25.91 -9.37
C LYS A 102 1.04 26.04 -10.68
N ARG A 103 1.37 24.94 -11.35
CA ARG A 103 2.08 24.94 -12.64
C ARG A 103 1.17 25.27 -13.82
N GLU A 104 -0.10 24.85 -13.81
CA GLU A 104 -1.02 25.07 -14.93
C GLU A 104 -1.73 26.44 -14.94
N ARG A 105 -1.46 27.32 -13.95
CA ARG A 105 -2.13 28.64 -13.83
C ARG A 105 -3.68 28.56 -13.85
N THR A 106 -4.26 27.49 -13.32
CA THR A 106 -5.72 27.28 -13.30
C THR A 106 -6.44 27.96 -12.12
N LEU A 107 -5.74 28.79 -11.33
CA LEU A 107 -6.34 29.57 -10.25
C LEU A 107 -7.35 30.63 -10.75
N GLU A 108 -7.23 31.08 -12.00
CA GLU A 108 -8.16 32.02 -12.64
C GLU A 108 -9.52 31.36 -13.02
N PRO A 109 -9.56 30.17 -13.64
CA PRO A 109 -10.80 29.40 -13.86
C PRO A 109 -11.56 28.98 -12.59
N VAL A 110 -10.85 28.71 -11.49
CA VAL A 110 -11.45 28.30 -10.19
C VAL A 110 -12.21 29.45 -9.52
N LEU A 111 -11.84 30.71 -9.80
CA LEU A 111 -12.56 31.89 -9.33
C LEU A 111 -13.71 32.31 -10.27
N ALA A 112 -13.71 31.84 -11.52
CA ALA A 112 -14.65 32.28 -12.56
C ALA A 112 -15.82 31.32 -12.83
N THR A 113 -15.84 30.12 -12.22
CA THR A 113 -16.88 29.11 -12.48
C THR A 113 -17.82 28.90 -11.27
N PRO A 114 -19.14 28.69 -11.49
CA PRO A 114 -20.13 28.51 -10.42
C PRO A 114 -20.08 27.06 -9.89
N ILE A 115 -18.95 26.69 -9.30
CA ILE A 115 -18.69 25.39 -8.68
C ILE A 115 -18.32 25.65 -7.22
N ARG A 116 -18.99 24.98 -6.28
CA ARG A 116 -18.70 25.17 -4.85
C ARG A 116 -17.33 24.58 -4.54
N THR A 117 -16.50 25.29 -3.77
CA THR A 117 -15.14 24.85 -3.36
C THR A 117 -15.13 23.43 -2.78
N ARG A 118 -16.19 23.06 -2.04
CA ARG A 118 -16.35 21.71 -1.47
C ARG A 118 -16.51 20.62 -2.53
N GLU A 119 -17.21 20.87 -3.64
CA GLU A 119 -17.42 19.89 -4.71
C GLU A 119 -16.13 19.65 -5.50
N LEU A 120 -15.31 20.70 -5.67
CA LEU A 120 -14.01 20.61 -6.33
C LEU A 120 -12.99 19.84 -5.47
N LEU A 121 -12.92 20.15 -4.18
CA LEU A 121 -12.07 19.42 -3.23
C LEU A 121 -12.45 17.94 -3.15
N LEU A 122 -13.74 17.62 -3.08
CA LEU A 122 -14.22 16.23 -3.09
C LEU A 122 -13.82 15.47 -4.36
N GLY A 123 -13.95 16.11 -5.54
CA GLY A 123 -13.55 15.50 -6.81
C GLY A 123 -12.06 15.15 -6.84
N LYS A 124 -11.20 16.05 -6.36
CA LYS A 124 -9.74 15.83 -6.29
C LYS A 124 -9.35 14.74 -5.31
N ILE A 125 -9.93 14.76 -4.11
CA ILE A 125 -9.66 13.73 -3.10
C ILE A 125 -10.06 12.36 -3.64
N LEU A 126 -11.26 12.23 -4.23
CA LEU A 126 -11.73 10.96 -4.78
C LEU A 126 -10.89 10.48 -5.97
N ALA A 127 -10.43 11.39 -6.84
CA ALA A 127 -9.57 11.05 -7.97
C ALA A 127 -8.20 10.47 -7.53
N ALA A 128 -7.66 10.94 -6.40
CA ALA A 128 -6.44 10.39 -5.81
C ALA A 128 -6.69 9.14 -4.95
N LEU A 129 -7.79 9.09 -4.21
CA LEU A 129 -8.10 8.02 -3.27
C LEU A 129 -8.42 6.70 -3.99
N ILE A 130 -9.28 6.72 -5.01
CA ILE A 130 -9.69 5.50 -5.73
C ILE A 130 -8.50 4.66 -6.25
N PRO A 131 -7.52 5.23 -6.98
CA PRO A 131 -6.38 4.44 -7.45
C PRO A 131 -5.46 4.01 -6.30
N ALA A 132 -5.30 4.83 -5.26
CA ALA A 132 -4.53 4.46 -4.07
C ALA A 132 -5.12 3.25 -3.34
N LEU A 133 -6.44 3.24 -3.12
CA LEU A 133 -7.17 2.12 -2.53
C LEU A 133 -6.98 0.84 -3.36
N GLY A 134 -7.18 0.95 -4.68
CA GLY A 134 -7.09 -0.20 -5.58
C GLY A 134 -5.71 -0.86 -5.56
N VAL A 135 -4.64 -0.06 -5.60
CA VAL A 135 -3.27 -0.58 -5.56
C VAL A 135 -2.93 -1.19 -4.20
N THR A 136 -3.27 -0.52 -3.09
CA THR A 136 -2.99 -1.04 -1.75
C THR A 136 -3.68 -2.37 -1.50
N ILE A 137 -4.97 -2.49 -1.86
CA ILE A 137 -5.72 -3.75 -1.72
C ILE A 137 -5.15 -4.84 -2.62
N ALA A 138 -4.81 -4.52 -3.87
CA ALA A 138 -4.18 -5.47 -4.78
C ALA A 138 -2.83 -5.98 -4.25
N SER A 139 -1.98 -5.07 -3.76
CA SER A 139 -0.69 -5.40 -3.15
C SER A 139 -0.84 -6.23 -1.88
N ALA A 140 -1.77 -5.88 -0.98
CA ALA A 140 -2.04 -6.65 0.23
C ALA A 140 -2.55 -8.05 -0.10
N THR A 141 -3.42 -8.18 -1.11
CA THR A 141 -3.92 -9.49 -1.58
C THR A 141 -2.77 -10.34 -2.13
N LEU A 142 -1.89 -9.74 -2.94
CA LEU A 142 -0.73 -10.43 -3.50
C LEU A 142 0.27 -10.86 -2.41
N PHE A 143 0.43 -10.04 -1.37
CA PHE A 143 1.22 -10.40 -0.19
C PHE A 143 0.63 -11.63 0.51
N VAL A 144 -0.67 -11.62 0.84
CA VAL A 144 -1.35 -12.75 1.49
C VAL A 144 -1.23 -14.02 0.65
N VAL A 145 -1.49 -13.93 -0.66
CA VAL A 145 -1.33 -15.07 -1.57
C VAL A 145 0.11 -15.59 -1.59
N GLY A 146 1.10 -14.69 -1.59
CA GLY A 146 2.51 -15.05 -1.51
C GLY A 146 2.87 -15.78 -0.22
N ILE A 147 2.39 -15.30 0.94
CA ILE A 147 2.61 -15.97 2.22
C ILE A 147 1.93 -17.35 2.24
N LEU A 148 0.69 -17.45 1.78
CA LEU A 148 -0.02 -18.73 1.70
C LEU A 148 0.70 -19.74 0.80
N ALA A 149 1.22 -19.29 -0.35
CA ALA A 149 1.91 -20.15 -1.31
C ALA A 149 3.28 -20.64 -0.81
N PHE A 150 4.03 -19.81 -0.06
CA PHE A 150 5.44 -20.06 0.24
C PHE A 150 5.76 -20.33 1.72
N ALA A 151 4.79 -20.25 2.62
CA ALA A 151 5.02 -20.57 4.03
C ALA A 151 5.34 -22.06 4.22
N VAL A 152 6.34 -22.33 5.06
CA VAL A 152 6.81 -23.70 5.34
C VAL A 152 5.81 -24.50 6.19
N THR A 153 5.12 -23.82 7.11
CA THR A 153 4.14 -24.45 8.03
C THR A 153 2.95 -23.52 8.24
N ASP A 154 1.78 -24.08 8.54
CA ASP A 154 0.56 -23.30 8.89
C ASP A 154 0.79 -22.35 10.06
N ARG A 155 1.61 -22.73 11.04
CA ARG A 155 1.98 -21.88 12.18
C ARG A 155 2.68 -20.57 11.75
N VAL A 156 3.52 -20.62 10.71
CA VAL A 156 4.19 -19.43 10.17
C VAL A 156 3.17 -18.52 9.48
N ARG A 157 2.16 -19.09 8.82
CA ARG A 157 1.07 -18.33 8.18
C ARG A 157 0.28 -17.54 9.21
N ASP A 158 -0.09 -18.18 10.32
CA ASP A 158 -0.92 -17.57 11.37
C ASP A 158 -0.21 -16.41 12.11
N ILE A 159 1.12 -16.52 12.26
CA ILE A 159 1.95 -15.48 12.88
C ILE A 159 2.12 -14.26 11.96
N VAL A 160 2.20 -14.48 10.65
CA VAL A 160 2.46 -13.42 9.66
C VAL A 160 1.15 -12.74 9.25
N VAL A 161 0.12 -13.52 8.91
CA VAL A 161 -1.18 -13.02 8.45
C VAL A 161 -2.21 -13.22 9.56
N THR A 162 -2.18 -12.34 10.54
CA THR A 162 -3.17 -12.35 11.62
C THR A 162 -4.47 -11.68 11.16
N PRO A 163 -5.66 -12.14 11.61
CA PRO A 163 -6.93 -11.47 11.31
C PRO A 163 -6.92 -9.97 11.65
N GLY A 164 -6.23 -9.59 12.72
CA GLY A 164 -6.04 -8.18 13.09
C GLY A 164 -5.25 -7.38 12.05
N TRP A 165 -4.27 -7.97 11.38
CA TRP A 165 -3.52 -7.30 10.30
C TRP A 165 -4.40 -7.10 9.07
N ILE A 166 -5.21 -8.09 8.69
CA ILE A 166 -6.15 -7.97 7.56
C ILE A 166 -7.16 -6.85 7.84
N LEU A 167 -7.71 -6.80 9.06
CA LEU A 167 -8.60 -5.73 9.48
C LEU A 167 -7.89 -4.38 9.49
N ALA A 168 -6.65 -4.32 9.98
CA ALA A 168 -5.86 -3.10 9.97
C ALA A 168 -5.68 -2.57 8.55
N VAL A 169 -5.26 -3.41 7.58
CA VAL A 169 -5.15 -3.00 6.18
C VAL A 169 -6.50 -2.53 5.64
N LEU A 170 -7.58 -3.28 5.87
CA LEU A 170 -8.91 -2.93 5.35
C LEU A 170 -9.49 -1.65 5.95
N VAL A 171 -9.16 -1.30 7.19
CA VAL A 171 -9.65 -0.10 7.88
C VAL A 171 -8.74 1.09 7.64
N ASP A 172 -7.42 0.91 7.62
CA ASP A 172 -6.45 1.98 7.43
C ASP A 172 -6.49 2.52 5.99
N THR A 173 -6.69 1.65 5.00
CA THR A 173 -6.77 2.01 3.58
C THR A 173 -7.88 3.04 3.28
N PRO A 174 -9.14 2.90 3.74
CA PRO A 174 -10.21 3.90 3.54
C PRO A 174 -10.23 5.05 4.55
N LEU A 175 -9.49 4.98 5.66
CA LEU A 175 -9.47 6.02 6.69
C LEU A 175 -8.52 7.18 6.34
N LEU A 176 -7.54 6.93 5.47
CA LEU A 176 -6.54 7.88 4.97
C LEU A 176 -7.01 8.61 3.70
#